data_AF-A0A3B8QJC4-F1
#
_entry.id   AF-A0A3B8QJC4-F1
#
_cell.length_a   1.000
_cell.length_b   1.000
_cell.length_c   1.000
_cell.angle_alpha   90.00
_cell.angle_beta   90.00
_cell.angle_gamma   90.00
#
_symmetry.space_group_name_H-M   'P 1'
#
loop_
_entity.id
_entity.type
_entity.pdbx_description
1 polymer ?
#
loop_
_entity_poly.entity_id
_entity_poly.type
_entity_poly.pdbx_seq_one_letter_code
_entity_poly.pdbx_strand_id
1 'polypeptide(L)'
;LNKFDKRGALDAIRDVKKQVQRNHNRWDDAVEDMPVFGTMASQFNDPGTNRLFAAVMQTLAEKAGANSLATSAQDEGAQSEKIYIIPPARTRYLSEISEGIRGYNDWVLQQALVADALYQLQGSMDGLAATDLEDKDRLIKGLQEAFEKKKRDLDPYNWDLIQGWETLRDRYKADEYVYQVRGKDIKVPTYSLSLSGKKIP
;
A
#
# COMPACT_ATOMS: atom_id res chain seq x y z
N LEU A 1 4.23 7.32 -33.25
CA LEU A 1 3.27 7.00 -32.18
C LEU A 1 3.93 7.26 -30.83
N ASN A 2 3.60 8.39 -30.18
CA ASN A 2 4.17 8.76 -28.89
C ASN A 2 3.45 8.02 -27.74
N LYS A 3 4.05 7.98 -26.54
CA LYS A 3 3.60 7.19 -25.38
C LYS A 3 3.61 5.69 -25.67
N PHE A 4 4.68 5.21 -26.30
CA PHE A 4 4.86 3.81 -26.70
C PHE A 4 4.97 2.84 -25.50
N ASP A 5 5.02 3.35 -24.27
CA ASP A 5 4.99 2.60 -23.01
C ASP A 5 3.60 2.14 -22.57
N LYS A 6 2.55 2.57 -23.26
CA LYS A 6 1.17 2.25 -22.90
C LYS A 6 0.79 0.87 -23.41
N ARG A 7 -0.12 0.22 -22.67
CA ARG A 7 -0.69 -1.07 -23.07
C ARG A 7 -1.35 -0.93 -24.44
N GLY A 8 -1.05 -1.86 -25.35
CA GLY A 8 -1.55 -1.84 -26.74
C GLY A 8 -0.71 -1.04 -27.73
N ALA A 9 0.42 -0.44 -27.31
CA ALA A 9 1.28 0.33 -28.21
C ALA A 9 1.87 -0.51 -29.35
N LEU A 10 2.21 -1.79 -29.09
CA LEU A 10 2.73 -2.73 -30.11
C LEU A 10 1.70 -3.03 -31.21
N ASP A 11 0.45 -3.26 -30.83
CA ASP A 11 -0.63 -3.44 -31.81
C ASP A 11 -0.88 -2.15 -32.59
N ALA A 12 -0.90 -1.01 -31.88
CA ALA A 12 -1.15 0.28 -32.49
C ALA A 12 -0.10 0.65 -33.55
N ILE A 13 1.20 0.42 -33.30
CA ILE A 13 2.22 0.71 -34.32
C ILE A 13 2.13 -0.21 -35.52
N ARG A 14 1.82 -1.50 -35.32
CA ARG A 14 1.62 -2.46 -36.40
C ARG A 14 0.47 -2.03 -37.30
N ASP A 15 -0.65 -1.63 -36.71
CA ASP A 15 -1.85 -1.26 -37.44
C ASP A 15 -1.65 0.07 -38.19
N VAL A 16 -0.95 1.04 -37.59
CA VAL A 16 -0.55 2.28 -38.27
C VAL A 16 0.42 2.01 -39.43
N LYS A 17 1.42 1.14 -39.25
CA LYS A 17 2.35 0.75 -40.33
C LYS A 17 1.60 0.14 -41.52
N LYS A 18 0.69 -0.80 -41.28
CA LYS A 18 -0.17 -1.39 -42.33
C LYS A 18 -1.02 -0.32 -43.02
N GLN A 19 -1.58 0.63 -42.27
CA GLN A 19 -2.38 1.69 -42.88
C GLN A 19 -1.55 2.64 -43.74
N VAL A 20 -0.34 3.00 -43.31
CA VAL A 20 0.60 3.82 -44.10
C VAL A 20 1.00 3.09 -45.39
N GLN A 21 1.31 1.79 -45.31
CA GLN A 21 1.63 0.97 -46.48
C GLN A 21 0.52 1.03 -47.53
N ARG A 22 -0.73 0.82 -47.09
CA ARG A 22 -1.93 0.90 -47.94
C ARG A 22 -2.12 2.28 -48.56
N ASN A 23 -2.00 3.33 -47.76
CA ASN A 23 -2.21 4.71 -48.22
C ASN A 23 -1.20 5.17 -49.27
N HIS A 24 0.01 4.59 -49.26
CA HIS A 24 1.08 4.93 -50.20
C HIS A 24 1.28 3.88 -51.31
N ASN A 25 0.41 2.88 -51.42
CA ASN A 25 0.49 1.77 -52.40
C ASN A 25 1.85 1.03 -52.39
N ARG A 26 2.51 0.92 -51.23
CA ARG A 26 3.84 0.29 -51.06
C ARG A 26 3.72 -1.21 -50.78
N TRP A 27 3.06 -1.95 -51.67
CA TRP A 27 2.71 -3.35 -51.45
C TRP A 27 3.90 -4.31 -51.50
N ASP A 28 4.95 -3.93 -52.23
CA ASP A 28 6.18 -4.72 -52.40
C ASP A 28 7.18 -4.51 -51.25
N ASP A 29 6.99 -3.46 -50.44
CA ASP A 29 7.84 -3.16 -49.29
C ASP A 29 7.36 -3.92 -48.04
N ALA A 30 8.28 -4.28 -47.14
CA ALA A 30 7.88 -4.88 -45.88
C ALA A 30 7.15 -3.86 -45.00
N VAL A 31 6.13 -4.31 -44.25
CA VAL A 31 5.37 -3.48 -43.31
C VAL A 31 6.31 -2.83 -42.27
N GLU A 32 7.37 -3.54 -41.87
CA GLU A 32 8.32 -3.04 -40.88
C GLU A 32 9.14 -1.83 -41.35
N ASP A 33 9.32 -1.69 -42.66
CA ASP A 33 10.10 -0.60 -43.30
C ASP A 33 9.26 0.68 -43.47
N MET A 34 7.98 0.65 -43.13
CA MET A 34 7.15 1.85 -43.17
C MET A 34 7.68 2.88 -42.16
N PRO A 35 7.76 4.18 -42.52
CA PRO A 35 8.37 5.24 -41.72
C PRO A 35 7.48 5.67 -40.55
N VAL A 36 7.15 4.71 -39.68
CA VAL A 36 6.30 4.87 -38.51
C VAL A 36 7.12 4.47 -37.29
N PHE A 37 7.38 5.44 -36.43
CA PHE A 37 8.26 5.28 -35.28
C PHE A 37 7.44 5.29 -33.98
N GLY A 38 7.70 4.33 -33.08
CA GLY A 38 7.21 4.36 -31.71
C GLY A 38 8.16 5.20 -30.85
N THR A 39 7.64 6.19 -30.15
CA THR A 39 8.47 7.10 -29.33
C THR A 39 7.95 7.20 -27.90
N MET A 40 8.87 7.42 -26.98
CA MET A 40 8.61 7.69 -25.57
C MET A 40 9.31 8.98 -25.17
N ALA A 41 8.76 10.13 -25.58
CA ALA A 41 9.39 11.43 -25.34
C ALA A 41 9.59 11.77 -23.84
N SER A 42 8.89 11.09 -22.94
CA SER A 42 9.07 11.23 -21.48
C SER A 42 10.30 10.49 -20.93
N GLN A 43 10.90 9.59 -21.71
CA GLN A 43 12.11 8.85 -21.34
C GLN A 43 13.33 9.60 -21.87
N PHE A 44 14.28 9.88 -20.98
CA PHE A 44 15.56 10.45 -21.37
C PHE A 44 16.32 9.45 -22.25
N ASN A 45 16.91 9.95 -23.35
CA ASN A 45 17.63 9.16 -24.35
C ASN A 45 16.82 7.97 -24.89
N ASP A 46 15.54 8.18 -25.20
CA ASP A 46 14.67 7.17 -25.80
C ASP A 46 15.16 6.74 -27.19
N PRO A 47 15.50 5.45 -27.41
CA PRO A 47 15.92 4.94 -28.72
C PRO A 47 14.89 5.20 -29.83
N GLY A 48 13.59 5.18 -29.50
CA GLY A 48 12.53 5.46 -30.47
C GLY A 48 12.58 6.88 -31.01
N THR A 49 12.80 7.85 -30.11
CA THR A 49 12.95 9.27 -30.43
C THR A 49 14.24 9.54 -31.20
N ASN A 50 15.34 8.86 -30.85
CA ASN A 50 16.61 8.95 -31.59
C ASN A 50 16.46 8.44 -33.03
N ARG A 51 15.75 7.32 -33.24
CA ARG A 51 15.45 6.80 -34.60
C ARG A 51 14.59 7.75 -35.42
N LEU A 52 13.56 8.35 -34.81
CA LEU A 52 12.73 9.35 -35.47
C LEU A 52 13.56 10.56 -35.89
N PHE A 53 14.44 11.05 -35.00
CA PHE A 53 15.33 12.16 -35.28
C PHE A 53 16.26 11.85 -36.46
N ALA A 54 16.95 10.69 -36.44
CA ALA A 54 17.84 10.28 -37.51
C ALA A 54 17.12 10.19 -38.87
N ALA A 55 15.93 9.60 -38.90
CA ALA A 55 15.13 9.50 -40.13
C ALA A 55 14.71 10.87 -40.69
N VAL A 56 14.34 11.81 -39.80
CA VAL A 56 14.00 13.18 -40.19
C VAL A 56 15.23 13.92 -40.74
N MET A 57 16.36 13.83 -40.05
CA MET A 57 17.61 14.48 -40.46
C MET A 57 18.11 13.95 -41.81
N GLN A 58 18.05 12.64 -42.02
CA GLN A 58 18.41 12.03 -43.30
C GLN A 58 17.47 12.48 -44.43
N THR A 59 16.15 12.46 -44.20
CA THR A 59 15.17 12.93 -45.19
C THR A 59 15.37 14.41 -45.55
N LEU A 60 15.75 15.24 -44.58
CA LEU A 60 16.06 16.66 -44.81
C LEU A 60 17.35 16.83 -45.62
N ALA A 61 18.40 16.09 -45.30
CA ALA A 61 19.66 16.13 -46.06
C ALA A 61 19.44 15.75 -47.53
N GLU A 62 18.68 14.67 -47.78
CA GLU A 62 18.33 14.20 -49.13
C GLU A 62 17.50 15.22 -49.92
N LYS A 63 16.49 15.84 -49.28
CA LYS A 63 15.60 16.79 -49.96
C LYS A 63 16.18 18.19 -50.13
N ALA A 64 17.01 18.65 -49.20
CA ALA A 64 17.58 20.01 -49.20
C ALA A 64 19.02 20.06 -49.73
N GLY A 65 19.63 18.92 -50.07
CA GLY A 65 21.04 18.84 -50.50
C GLY A 65 22.05 19.19 -49.41
N ALA A 66 21.63 19.18 -48.15
CA ALA A 66 22.42 19.61 -46.99
C ALA A 66 23.15 18.42 -46.35
N ASN A 67 24.09 17.82 -47.09
CA ASN A 67 24.82 16.61 -46.67
C ASN A 67 25.63 16.78 -45.37
N SER A 68 25.90 18.02 -44.94
CA SER A 68 26.54 18.31 -43.65
C SER A 68 25.67 17.99 -42.44
N LEU A 69 24.36 17.80 -42.64
CA LEU A 69 23.38 17.45 -41.61
C LEU A 69 23.13 15.95 -41.47
N ALA A 70 23.80 15.12 -42.28
CA ALA A 70 23.67 13.68 -42.23
C ALA A 70 24.21 13.15 -40.89
N THR A 71 23.31 12.58 -40.07
CA THR A 71 23.64 12.02 -38.76
C THR A 71 24.11 10.57 -38.89
N SER A 72 25.27 10.24 -38.30
CA SER A 72 25.85 8.89 -38.27
C SER A 72 25.28 7.98 -37.16
N ALA A 73 24.05 8.25 -36.70
CA ALA A 73 23.48 7.55 -35.56
C ALA A 73 23.01 6.13 -35.94
N GLN A 74 23.96 5.19 -35.99
CA GLN A 74 23.68 3.76 -35.87
C GLN A 74 23.40 3.47 -34.40
N ASP A 75 22.13 3.52 -34.00
CA ASP A 75 21.69 2.84 -32.78
C ASP A 75 21.11 1.49 -33.18
N GLU A 76 21.97 0.47 -33.11
CA GLU A 76 21.67 -0.93 -33.33
C GLU A 76 20.55 -1.38 -32.38
N GLY A 77 19.35 -1.66 -32.92
CA GLY A 77 18.42 -2.69 -32.42
C GLY A 77 17.84 -2.56 -31.00
N ALA A 78 18.31 -1.65 -30.15
CA ALA A 78 17.92 -1.57 -28.76
C ALA A 78 16.45 -1.12 -28.67
N GLN A 79 15.58 -2.06 -28.30
CA GLN A 79 14.21 -1.74 -27.94
C GLN A 79 14.25 -0.82 -26.73
N SER A 80 13.40 0.21 -26.72
CA SER A 80 13.27 1.13 -25.59
C SER A 80 12.73 0.35 -24.40
N GLU A 81 13.63 -0.17 -23.56
CA GLU A 81 13.25 -0.78 -22.28
C GLU A 81 12.96 0.34 -21.29
N LYS A 82 11.75 0.31 -20.73
CA LYS A 82 11.29 1.31 -19.79
C LYS A 82 11.90 1.06 -18.42
N ILE A 83 12.57 2.07 -17.86
CA ILE A 83 12.97 2.06 -16.45
C ILE A 83 11.72 2.34 -15.61
N TYR A 84 11.20 1.32 -14.93
CA TYR A 84 10.06 1.47 -14.03
C TYR A 84 10.55 1.87 -12.62
N ILE A 85 10.16 3.06 -12.14
CA ILE A 85 10.36 3.42 -10.72
C ILE A 85 9.47 2.52 -9.84
N ILE A 86 8.22 2.32 -10.25
CA ILE A 86 7.27 1.42 -9.59
C ILE A 86 7.07 0.20 -10.50
N PRO A 87 7.40 -1.01 -10.03
CA PRO A 87 7.15 -2.23 -10.79
C PRO A 87 5.66 -2.35 -11.15
N PRO A 88 5.30 -2.79 -12.38
CA PRO A 88 3.90 -2.95 -12.78
C PRO A 88 3.05 -3.77 -11.81
N ALA A 89 3.65 -4.78 -11.16
CA ALA A 89 3.01 -5.61 -10.14
C ALA A 89 2.57 -4.84 -8.87
N ARG A 90 3.15 -3.67 -8.59
CA ARG A 90 2.87 -2.85 -7.39
C ARG A 90 2.11 -1.57 -7.70
N THR A 91 1.47 -1.47 -8.88
CA THR A 91 0.69 -0.29 -9.26
C THR A 91 -0.48 0.02 -8.32
N ARG A 92 -0.98 -0.98 -7.58
CA ARG A 92 -2.11 -0.85 -6.63
C ARG A 92 -1.70 -0.71 -5.17
N TYR A 93 -0.41 -0.47 -4.86
CA TYR A 93 0.09 -0.45 -3.48
C TYR A 93 -0.68 0.50 -2.53
N LEU A 94 -1.14 1.66 -2.99
CA LEU A 94 -1.94 2.58 -2.15
C LEU A 94 -3.33 2.03 -1.85
N SER A 95 -3.93 1.30 -2.79
CA SER A 95 -5.18 0.58 -2.56
C SER A 95 -4.99 -0.55 -1.56
N GLU A 96 -3.91 -1.33 -1.70
CA GLU A 96 -3.54 -2.39 -0.74
C GLU A 96 -3.35 -1.83 0.68
N ILE A 97 -2.68 -0.69 0.82
CA ILE A 97 -2.51 -0.01 2.13
C ILE A 97 -3.87 0.38 2.71
N SER A 98 -4.74 1.01 1.91
CA SER A 98 -6.07 1.43 2.34
C SER A 98 -6.95 0.26 2.75
N GLU A 99 -6.92 -0.84 1.98
CA GLU A 99 -7.61 -2.10 2.31
C GLU A 99 -7.06 -2.72 3.60
N GLY A 100 -5.74 -2.72 3.79
CA GLY A 100 -5.11 -3.20 5.03
C GLY A 100 -5.56 -2.43 6.27
N ILE A 101 -5.65 -1.09 6.19
CA ILE A 101 -6.13 -0.26 7.30
C ILE A 101 -7.60 -0.58 7.62
N ARG A 102 -8.45 -0.71 6.60
CA ARG A 102 -9.87 -1.05 6.80
C ARG A 102 -10.03 -2.42 7.43
N GLY A 103 -9.32 -3.43 6.91
CA GLY A 103 -9.33 -4.78 7.48
C GLY A 103 -8.88 -4.83 8.93
N TYR A 104 -7.86 -4.04 9.29
CA TYR A 104 -7.45 -3.90 10.69
C TYR A 104 -8.54 -3.28 11.57
N ASN A 105 -9.18 -2.20 11.12
CA ASN A 105 -10.26 -1.56 11.87
C ASN A 105 -11.46 -2.51 12.09
N ASP A 106 -11.85 -3.26 11.06
CA ASP A 106 -12.92 -4.25 11.18
C ASP A 106 -12.55 -5.35 12.19
N TRP A 107 -11.30 -5.82 12.17
CA TRP A 107 -10.80 -6.78 13.15
C TRP A 107 -10.82 -6.21 14.58
N VAL A 108 -10.41 -4.95 14.77
CA VAL A 108 -10.48 -4.27 16.09
C VAL A 108 -11.91 -4.25 16.62
N LEU A 109 -12.89 -3.90 15.78
CA LEU A 109 -14.31 -3.91 16.18
C LEU A 109 -14.79 -5.32 16.56
N GLN A 110 -14.40 -6.35 15.80
CA GLN A 110 -14.73 -7.73 16.13
C GLN A 110 -14.13 -8.16 17.48
N GLN A 111 -12.87 -7.84 17.73
CA GLN A 111 -12.20 -8.14 18.99
C GLN A 111 -12.83 -7.40 20.18
N ALA A 112 -13.21 -6.13 20.00
CA ALA A 112 -13.92 -5.35 21.00
C ALA A 112 -15.29 -5.97 21.36
N LEU A 113 -16.04 -6.44 20.37
CA LEU A 113 -17.31 -7.14 20.61
C LEU A 113 -17.13 -8.46 21.38
N VAL A 114 -16.06 -9.20 21.09
CA VAL A 114 -15.72 -10.40 21.87
C VAL A 114 -15.39 -10.04 23.32
N ALA A 115 -14.58 -9.00 23.54
CA ALA A 115 -14.23 -8.53 24.88
C ALA A 115 -15.45 -8.05 25.68
N ASP A 116 -16.37 -7.31 25.06
CA ASP A 116 -17.61 -6.86 25.69
C ASP A 116 -18.51 -8.05 26.08
N ALA A 117 -18.63 -9.05 25.20
CA ALA A 117 -19.37 -10.27 25.53
C ALA A 117 -18.74 -11.03 26.72
N LEU A 118 -17.41 -11.10 26.81
CA LEU A 118 -16.71 -11.69 27.95
C LEU A 118 -16.98 -10.92 29.24
N TYR A 119 -16.93 -9.59 29.18
CA TYR A 119 -17.26 -8.72 30.32
C TYR A 119 -18.69 -8.95 30.83
N GLN A 120 -19.66 -9.04 29.92
CA GLN A 120 -21.07 -9.31 30.27
C GLN A 120 -21.28 -10.69 30.88
N LEU A 121 -20.59 -11.72 30.36
CA LEU A 121 -20.63 -13.08 30.90
C LEU A 121 -20.04 -13.10 32.32
N GLN A 122 -18.90 -12.43 32.54
CA GLN A 122 -18.31 -12.30 33.87
C GLN A 122 -19.25 -11.58 34.84
N GLY A 123 -19.79 -10.43 34.45
CA GLY A 123 -20.73 -9.67 35.28
C GLY A 123 -22.00 -10.45 35.62
N SER A 124 -22.47 -11.31 34.70
CA SER A 124 -23.61 -12.19 34.93
C SER A 124 -23.28 -13.30 35.94
N MET A 125 -22.08 -13.87 35.89
CA MET A 125 -21.60 -14.83 36.89
C MET A 125 -21.49 -14.19 38.27
N ASP A 126 -20.88 -13.01 38.36
CA ASP A 126 -20.73 -12.25 39.61
C ASP A 126 -22.10 -11.88 40.19
N GLY A 127 -23.03 -11.43 39.33
CA GLY A 127 -24.40 -11.11 39.70
C GLY A 127 -25.16 -12.31 40.26
N LEU A 128 -25.07 -13.49 39.62
CA LEU A 128 -25.69 -14.72 40.12
C LEU A 128 -25.07 -15.21 41.42
N ALA A 129 -23.76 -15.10 41.58
CA ALA A 129 -23.05 -15.50 42.80
C ALA A 129 -23.57 -14.74 44.04
N ALA A 130 -23.95 -13.48 43.85
CA ALA A 130 -24.52 -12.60 44.87
C ALA A 130 -26.00 -12.86 45.20
N THR A 131 -26.67 -13.81 44.53
CA THR A 131 -28.07 -14.19 44.80
C THR A 131 -28.19 -15.43 45.69
N ASP A 132 -29.36 -15.61 46.29
CA ASP A 132 -29.73 -16.79 47.08
C ASP A 132 -30.47 -17.86 46.26
N LEU A 133 -30.30 -17.87 44.93
CA LEU A 133 -30.90 -18.89 44.07
C LEU A 133 -30.31 -20.28 44.37
N GLU A 134 -31.18 -21.27 44.59
CA GLU A 134 -30.78 -22.66 44.91
C GLU A 134 -29.91 -23.30 43.80
N ASP A 135 -30.18 -22.99 42.52
CA ASP A 135 -29.51 -23.58 41.36
C ASP A 135 -28.34 -22.73 40.80
N LYS A 136 -27.85 -21.73 41.55
CA LYS A 136 -26.86 -20.76 41.04
C LYS A 136 -25.56 -21.40 40.56
N ASP A 137 -25.06 -22.43 41.25
CA ASP A 137 -23.78 -23.06 40.90
C ASP A 137 -23.83 -23.73 39.52
N ARG A 138 -24.96 -24.34 39.18
CA ARG A 138 -25.19 -24.95 37.86
C ARG A 138 -25.22 -23.89 36.76
N LEU A 139 -25.88 -22.76 37.02
CA LEU A 139 -25.98 -21.65 36.06
C LEU A 139 -24.62 -20.98 35.84
N ILE A 140 -23.87 -20.72 36.91
CA ILE A 140 -22.52 -20.16 36.84
C ILE A 140 -21.60 -21.07 36.04
N LYS A 141 -21.65 -22.39 36.26
CA LYS A 141 -20.85 -23.34 35.47
C LYS A 141 -21.16 -23.26 33.96
N GLY A 142 -22.44 -23.17 33.58
CA GLY A 142 -22.83 -23.01 32.18
C GLY A 142 -22.30 -21.71 31.56
N LEU A 143 -22.34 -20.61 32.31
CA LEU A 143 -21.78 -19.32 31.88
C LEU A 143 -20.25 -19.37 31.78
N GLN A 144 -19.57 -20.05 32.71
CA GLN A 144 -18.12 -20.23 32.67
C GLN A 144 -17.69 -21.03 31.43
N GLU A 145 -18.42 -22.09 31.08
CA GLU A 145 -18.16 -22.86 29.85
C GLU A 145 -18.36 -21.99 28.59
N ALA A 146 -19.41 -21.15 28.56
CA ALA A 146 -19.64 -20.19 27.49
C ALA A 146 -18.53 -19.13 27.42
N PHE A 147 -18.06 -18.64 28.57
CA PHE A 147 -16.95 -17.70 28.69
C PHE A 147 -15.66 -18.28 28.10
N GLU A 148 -15.25 -19.47 28.53
CA GLU A 148 -14.03 -20.12 28.03
C GLU A 148 -14.10 -20.43 26.53
N LYS A 149 -15.28 -20.79 26.03
CA LYS A 149 -15.49 -20.96 24.58
C LYS A 149 -15.34 -19.63 23.84
N LYS A 150 -15.97 -18.56 24.33
CA LYS A 150 -15.95 -17.25 23.68
C LYS A 150 -14.57 -16.60 23.75
N LYS A 151 -13.82 -16.85 24.82
CA LYS A 151 -12.46 -16.34 25.03
C LYS A 151 -11.50 -16.80 23.95
N ARG A 152 -11.73 -17.97 23.34
CA ARG A 152 -10.93 -18.48 22.22
C ARG A 152 -11.06 -17.64 20.94
N ASP A 153 -12.11 -16.82 20.83
CA ASP A 153 -12.29 -15.89 19.71
C ASP A 153 -11.51 -14.57 19.93
N LEU A 154 -10.98 -14.35 21.14
CA LEU A 154 -10.18 -13.18 21.48
C LEU A 154 -8.70 -13.46 21.24
N ASP A 155 -8.01 -12.51 20.63
CA ASP A 155 -6.56 -12.56 20.46
C ASP A 155 -5.87 -12.58 21.84
N PRO A 156 -4.91 -13.49 22.09
CA PRO A 156 -4.19 -13.58 23.35
C PRO A 156 -3.49 -12.27 23.76
N TYR A 157 -2.97 -11.50 22.80
CA TYR A 157 -2.34 -10.22 23.08
C TYR A 157 -3.36 -9.21 23.60
N ASN A 158 -4.58 -9.20 23.03
CA ASN A 158 -5.66 -8.33 23.52
C ASN A 158 -6.12 -8.75 24.93
N TRP A 159 -6.14 -10.05 25.22
CA TRP A 159 -6.42 -10.55 26.56
C TRP A 159 -5.40 -10.03 27.58
N ASP A 160 -4.11 -10.15 27.27
CA ASP A 160 -3.03 -9.66 28.15
C ASP A 160 -3.12 -8.14 28.36
N LEU A 161 -3.46 -7.38 27.32
CA LEU A 161 -3.69 -5.93 27.43
C LEU A 161 -4.84 -5.59 28.38
N ILE A 162 -5.97 -6.31 28.28
CA ILE A 162 -7.14 -6.09 29.14
C ILE A 162 -6.79 -6.43 30.60
N GLN A 163 -6.13 -7.56 30.84
CA GLN A 163 -5.70 -7.95 32.20
C GLN A 163 -4.68 -6.95 32.77
N GLY A 164 -3.82 -6.38 31.93
CA GLY A 164 -2.82 -5.38 32.31
C GLY A 164 -3.35 -3.95 32.43
N TRP A 165 -4.62 -3.68 32.09
CA TRP A 165 -5.17 -2.33 32.00
C TRP A 165 -5.06 -1.53 33.29
N GLU A 166 -5.40 -2.13 34.43
CA GLU A 166 -5.33 -1.46 35.73
C GLU A 166 -3.89 -1.03 36.06
N THR A 167 -2.92 -1.92 35.81
CA THR A 167 -1.49 -1.62 36.01
C THR A 167 -1.02 -0.50 35.09
N LEU A 168 -1.47 -0.50 33.82
CA LEU A 168 -1.14 0.57 32.87
C LEU A 168 -1.73 1.91 33.33
N ARG A 169 -3.01 1.92 33.68
CA ARG A 169 -3.71 3.11 34.17
C ARG A 169 -3.03 3.70 35.40
N ASP A 170 -2.68 2.86 36.37
CA ASP A 170 -2.06 3.31 37.61
C ASP A 170 -0.65 3.85 37.37
N ARG A 171 0.10 3.27 36.42
CA ARG A 171 1.40 3.78 35.97
C ARG A 171 1.32 5.20 35.40
N TYR A 172 0.26 5.51 34.65
CA TYR A 172 0.04 6.87 34.10
C TYR A 172 -0.57 7.85 35.12
N LYS A 173 -1.19 7.36 36.19
CA LYS A 173 -1.71 8.19 37.30
C LYS A 173 -0.68 8.51 38.38
N ALA A 174 0.42 7.76 38.43
CA ALA A 174 1.54 8.05 39.33
C ALA A 174 2.16 9.41 39.01
N ASP A 175 2.76 10.10 39.98
CA ASP A 175 3.42 11.40 39.79
C ASP A 175 4.62 11.35 38.83
N GLU A 176 5.25 10.19 38.71
CA GLU A 176 6.36 9.92 37.80
C GLU A 176 6.11 8.62 37.04
N TYR A 177 6.30 8.67 35.72
CA TYR A 177 6.36 7.51 34.84
C TYR A 177 7.79 7.00 34.77
N VAL A 178 8.01 5.76 35.19
CA VAL A 178 9.34 5.14 35.21
C VAL A 178 9.45 4.06 34.14
N TYR A 179 10.47 4.16 33.29
CA TYR A 179 10.80 3.13 32.31
C TYR A 179 12.31 2.94 32.18
N GLN A 180 12.74 1.77 31.71
CA GLN A 180 14.16 1.44 31.63
C GLN A 180 14.73 1.66 30.23
N VAL A 181 15.88 2.33 30.17
CA VAL A 181 16.71 2.43 28.96
C VAL A 181 18.11 1.93 29.31
N ARG A 182 18.52 0.82 28.68
CA ARG A 182 19.85 0.20 28.89
C ARG A 182 20.15 -0.08 30.38
N GLY A 183 19.16 -0.55 31.13
CA GLY A 183 19.29 -0.87 32.56
C GLY A 183 19.31 0.33 33.51
N LYS A 184 19.03 1.54 33.01
CA LYS A 184 18.84 2.74 33.84
C LYS A 184 17.38 3.15 33.87
N ASP A 185 16.88 3.45 35.06
CA ASP A 185 15.54 3.99 35.25
C ASP A 185 15.50 5.46 34.78
N ILE A 186 14.66 5.73 33.80
CA ILE A 186 14.29 7.08 33.39
C ILE A 186 12.96 7.41 34.04
N LYS A 187 12.94 8.53 34.77
CA LYS A 187 11.74 9.06 35.43
C LYS A 187 11.26 10.29 34.70
N VAL A 188 9.99 10.30 34.34
CA VAL A 188 9.35 11.41 33.63
C VAL A 188 8.15 11.88 34.46
N PRO A 189 8.08 13.14 34.89
CA PRO A 189 6.89 13.64 35.57
C PRO A 189 5.69 13.54 34.63
N THR A 190 4.60 12.99 35.13
CA THR A 190 3.34 12.80 34.38
C THR A 190 2.40 14.00 34.53
N TYR A 191 2.70 14.94 35.43
CA TYR A 191 1.88 16.10 35.69
C TYR A 191 2.66 17.40 35.54
N SER A 192 1.99 18.42 35.02
CA SER A 192 2.41 19.82 35.07
C SER A 192 1.51 20.62 36.02
N LEU A 193 2.07 21.63 36.69
CA LEU A 193 1.31 22.50 37.61
C LEU A 193 0.76 23.71 36.85
N SER A 194 -0.56 23.92 36.92
CA SER A 194 -1.18 25.14 36.41
C SER A 194 -0.87 26.36 37.31
N LEU A 195 -1.13 27.57 36.79
CA LEU A 195 -1.06 28.81 37.59
C LEU A 195 -2.03 28.81 38.80
N SER A 196 -3.06 27.97 38.78
CA SER A 196 -4.01 27.77 39.87
C SER A 196 -3.66 26.59 40.79
N GLY A 197 -2.47 25.99 40.63
CA GLY A 197 -1.97 24.90 41.48
C GLY A 197 -2.58 23.54 41.20
N LYS A 198 -3.28 23.36 40.07
CA LYS A 198 -3.83 22.06 39.68
C LYS A 198 -2.77 21.21 38.98
N LYS A 199 -2.69 19.93 39.35
CA LYS A 199 -1.92 18.92 38.61
C LYS A 199 -2.67 18.56 37.33
N ILE A 200 -2.07 18.86 36.19
CA ILE A 200 -2.59 18.57 34.85
C ILE A 200 -1.74 17.46 34.24
N PRO A 201 -2.32 16.26 33.98
CA PRO A 201 -1.63 15.18 33.30
C PRO A 201 -1.21 15.56 31.87
#